data_AF-A0A7J9CJT2-F1
#
_entry.id   AF-A0A7J9CJT2-F1
#
_cell.length_a   1.000
_cell.length_b   1.000
_cell.length_c   1.000
_cell.angle_alpha   90.00
_cell.angle_beta   90.00
_cell.angle_gamma   90.00
#
_symmetry.space_group_name_H-M   'P 1'
#
loop_
_entity.id
_entity.type
_entity.pdbx_description
1 polymer ?
#
loop_
_entity_poly.entity_id
_entity_poly.type
_entity_poly.pdbx_seq_one_letter_code
_entity_poly.pdbx_strand_id
1 'polypeptide(L)'
;MLKKINDHRSNGAFEKVAESQPAASVVVRPEERPISQESMIEKVWSCIKDKDVGVIGLYGLGGVGKTTLLTQINNKFSTTPNDFDVIIWALVSKHSDVGKIQDRIGGNIGFSDAFWKSKSVDEKAVDIHGVL
;
A
#
# COMPACT_ATOMS: atom_id res chain seq x y z
N MET A 1 -27.21 23.31 36.29
CA MET A 1 -25.88 23.15 35.65
C MET A 1 -25.65 21.74 35.13
N LEU A 2 -25.94 20.70 35.92
CA LEU A 2 -25.76 19.28 35.52
C LEU A 2 -26.61 18.79 34.33
N LYS A 3 -27.86 19.28 34.17
CA LYS A 3 -28.72 18.90 33.02
C LYS A 3 -28.12 19.29 31.65
N LYS A 4 -27.48 20.47 31.58
CA LYS A 4 -26.91 21.03 30.34
C LYS A 4 -25.70 20.23 29.82
N ILE A 5 -24.97 19.57 30.73
CA ILE A 5 -23.83 18.71 30.37
C ILE A 5 -24.32 17.38 29.77
N ASN A 6 -25.44 16.86 30.26
CA ASN A 6 -25.99 15.60 29.77
C ASN A 6 -26.62 15.75 28.38
N ASP A 7 -27.26 16.89 28.10
CA ASP A 7 -27.87 17.18 26.79
C ASP A 7 -26.83 17.25 25.64
N HIS A 8 -25.61 17.73 25.92
CA HIS A 8 -24.53 17.74 24.92
C HIS A 8 -23.91 16.36 24.67
N ARG A 9 -24.02 15.44 25.63
CA ARG A 9 -23.53 14.07 25.48
C ARG A 9 -24.46 13.20 24.64
N SER A 10 -25.77 13.45 24.69
CA SER A 10 -26.78 12.68 23.95
C SER A 10 -27.09 13.21 22.54
N ASN A 11 -26.81 14.50 22.26
CA ASN A 11 -27.13 15.14 20.97
C ASN A 11 -25.94 15.28 20.01
N GLY A 12 -24.75 14.81 20.37
CA GLY A 12 -23.60 14.86 19.47
C GLY A 12 -23.55 13.66 18.53
N ALA A 13 -23.40 13.90 17.22
CA ALA A 13 -23.04 12.89 16.24
C ALA A 13 -21.55 12.51 16.41
N PHE A 14 -21.25 11.76 17.46
CA PHE A 14 -19.89 11.29 17.80
C PHE A 14 -19.58 9.92 17.21
N GLU A 15 -20.10 9.62 16.02
CA GLU A 15 -19.90 8.31 15.39
C GLU A 15 -18.40 8.03 15.13
N LYS A 16 -17.59 9.08 14.96
CA LYS A 16 -16.13 8.99 14.82
C LYS A 16 -15.45 10.22 15.42
N VAL A 17 -14.86 10.08 16.61
CA VAL A 17 -14.19 11.17 17.37
C VAL A 17 -12.68 11.20 17.13
N ALA A 18 -12.14 10.19 16.43
CA ALA A 18 -10.74 10.10 16.07
C ALA A 18 -10.61 9.49 14.67
N GLU A 19 -9.71 10.04 13.86
CA GLU A 19 -9.21 9.35 12.67
C GLU A 19 -8.49 8.08 13.13
N SER A 20 -8.78 6.96 12.46
CA SER A 20 -7.98 5.74 12.63
C SER A 20 -6.52 6.07 12.32
N GLN A 21 -5.57 5.43 13.02
CA GLN A 21 -4.16 5.57 12.68
C GLN A 21 -3.99 5.43 11.17
N PRO A 22 -3.25 6.34 10.51
CA PRO A 22 -2.92 6.19 9.10
C PRO A 22 -2.37 4.78 8.89
N ALA A 23 -2.84 4.10 7.85
CA ALA A 23 -2.21 2.85 7.45
C ALA A 23 -0.70 3.09 7.32
N ALA A 24 0.11 2.17 7.85
CA ALA A 24 1.56 2.29 7.70
C ALA A 24 1.88 2.47 6.21
N SER A 25 2.67 3.47 5.86
CA SER A 25 3.00 3.78 4.46
C SER A 25 3.66 2.61 3.75
N VAL A 26 4.25 1.66 4.50
CA VAL A 26 4.77 0.39 3.98
C VAL A 26 4.55 -0.76 4.96
N VAL A 27 4.20 -1.93 4.41
CA VAL A 27 4.14 -3.18 5.16
C VAL A 27 5.46 -3.93 4.99
N VAL A 28 6.25 -4.03 6.07
CA VAL A 28 7.51 -4.78 6.09
C VAL A 28 7.22 -6.28 5.92
N ARG A 29 8.01 -6.96 5.08
CA ARG A 29 7.85 -8.38 4.77
C ARG A 29 9.06 -9.19 5.28
N PRO A 30 8.87 -10.47 5.63
CA PRO A 30 9.98 -11.34 6.01
C PRO A 30 11.07 -11.34 4.94
N GLU A 31 12.31 -11.17 5.38
CA GLU A 31 13.47 -11.01 4.51
C GLU A 31 14.59 -11.95 4.97
N GLU A 32 15.08 -12.78 4.06
CA GLU A 32 16.40 -13.36 4.17
C GLU A 32 17.39 -12.32 3.66
N ARG A 33 18.46 -12.03 4.40
CA ARG A 33 19.49 -11.04 4.03
C ARG A 33 20.70 -11.71 3.37
N PRO A 34 20.68 -12.01 2.07
CA PRO A 34 21.89 -12.37 1.36
C PRO A 34 22.81 -11.15 1.23
N ILE A 35 24.07 -11.29 1.65
CA ILE A 35 25.13 -10.26 1.69
C ILE A 35 25.59 -9.81 0.28
N SER A 36 24.90 -10.21 -0.80
CA SER A 36 25.37 -10.03 -2.17
C SER A 36 24.45 -9.20 -3.07
N GLN A 37 23.50 -8.47 -2.50
CA GLN A 37 22.47 -7.74 -3.28
C GLN A 37 22.52 -6.22 -3.12
N GLU A 38 23.39 -5.68 -2.27
CA GLU A 38 23.46 -4.26 -1.93
C GLU A 38 23.64 -3.38 -3.17
N SER A 39 24.55 -3.76 -4.08
CA SER A 39 24.75 -3.03 -5.34
C SER A 39 23.48 -2.98 -6.21
N MET A 40 22.68 -4.04 -6.22
CA MET A 40 21.45 -4.09 -7.00
C MET A 40 20.34 -3.28 -6.34
N ILE A 41 20.23 -3.34 -5.00
CA ILE A 41 19.31 -2.50 -4.23
C ILE A 41 19.59 -1.03 -4.54
N GLU A 42 20.85 -0.58 -4.47
CA GLU A 42 21.20 0.82 -4.70
C GLU A 42 20.93 1.27 -6.15
N LYS A 43 21.15 0.40 -7.14
CA LYS A 43 20.76 0.68 -8.52
C LYS A 43 19.26 0.89 -8.65
N VAL A 44 18.45 -0.04 -8.14
CA VAL A 44 16.98 0.12 -8.21
C VAL A 44 16.51 1.33 -7.41
N TRP A 45 17.12 1.59 -6.26
CA TRP A 45 16.82 2.76 -5.44
C TRP A 45 17.15 4.07 -6.15
N SER A 46 18.22 4.12 -6.95
CA SER A 46 18.51 5.28 -7.80
C SER A 46 17.43 5.52 -8.85
N CYS A 47 16.90 4.45 -9.46
CA CYS A 47 15.79 4.55 -10.41
C CYS A 47 14.50 5.02 -9.74
N ILE A 48 14.21 4.58 -8.51
CA ILE A 48 13.02 4.99 -7.74
C ILE A 48 13.05 6.49 -7.42
N LYS A 49 14.24 7.06 -7.16
CA LYS A 49 14.40 8.49 -6.86
C LYS A 49 14.38 9.38 -8.11
N ASP A 50 14.50 8.78 -9.30
CA ASP A 50 14.47 9.49 -10.56
C ASP A 50 13.01 9.77 -10.94
N LYS A 51 12.63 11.06 -10.95
CA LYS A 51 11.25 11.50 -11.22
C LYS A 51 10.82 11.26 -12.67
N ASP A 52 11.76 11.04 -13.57
CA ASP A 52 11.47 10.74 -14.98
C ASP A 52 11.20 9.24 -15.22
N VAL A 53 11.38 8.40 -14.19
CA VAL A 53 11.15 6.96 -14.26
C VAL A 53 9.76 6.59 -13.73
N GLY A 54 8.87 6.12 -14.61
CA GLY A 54 7.53 5.65 -14.23
C GLY A 54 7.42 4.15 -13.91
N VAL A 55 8.18 3.29 -14.60
CA VAL A 55 8.08 1.83 -14.46
C VAL A 55 9.47 1.19 -14.44
N ILE A 56 9.71 0.33 -13.45
CA ILE A 56 10.97 -0.42 -13.29
C ILE A 56 10.69 -1.92 -13.47
N GLY A 57 11.29 -2.52 -14.49
CA GLY A 57 11.20 -3.96 -14.75
C GLY A 57 12.37 -4.74 -14.14
N LEU A 58 12.09 -5.69 -13.25
CA LEU A 58 13.07 -6.68 -12.78
C LEU A 58 12.91 -7.99 -13.56
N TYR A 59 13.90 -8.36 -14.37
CA TYR A 59 13.84 -9.54 -15.23
C TYR A 59 15.05 -10.47 -15.04
N GLY A 60 14.91 -11.73 -15.45
CA GLY A 60 15.93 -12.77 -15.29
C GLY A 60 15.34 -14.16 -15.11
N LEU A 61 16.20 -15.18 -15.06
CA LEU A 61 15.81 -16.59 -14.95
C LEU A 61 14.97 -16.87 -13.69
N GLY A 62 14.22 -17.97 -13.67
CA GLY A 62 13.52 -18.43 -12.46
C GLY A 62 14.51 -18.70 -11.31
N GLY A 63 14.11 -18.42 -10.06
CA GLY A 63 14.92 -18.73 -8.88
C GLY A 63 16.07 -17.75 -8.56
N VAL A 64 16.39 -16.79 -9.43
CA VAL A 64 17.53 -15.86 -9.21
C VAL A 64 17.32 -14.80 -8.12
N GLY A 65 16.21 -14.85 -7.38
CA GLY A 65 15.95 -13.91 -6.27
C GLY A 65 15.31 -12.57 -6.64
N LYS A 66 14.60 -12.46 -7.78
CA LYS A 66 13.89 -11.22 -8.16
C LYS A 66 12.89 -10.75 -7.09
N THR A 67 12.07 -11.68 -6.58
CA THR A 67 11.10 -11.38 -5.51
C THR A 67 11.80 -11.05 -4.19
N THR A 68 12.99 -11.63 -3.96
CA THR A 68 13.85 -11.29 -2.81
C THR A 68 14.33 -9.86 -2.90
N LEU A 69 14.88 -9.45 -4.05
CA LEU A 69 15.31 -8.07 -4.30
C LEU A 69 14.15 -7.08 -4.13
N LEU A 70 12.97 -7.39 -4.70
CA LEU A 70 11.77 -6.54 -4.53
C LEU A 70 11.34 -6.44 -3.06
N THR A 71 11.48 -7.51 -2.29
CA THR A 71 11.18 -7.53 -0.84
C THR A 71 12.12 -6.60 -0.07
N GLN A 72 13.41 -6.64 -0.37
CA GLN A 72 14.42 -5.76 0.25
C GLN A 72 14.14 -4.29 -0.07
N ILE A 73 13.80 -3.99 -1.33
CA ILE A 73 13.43 -2.62 -1.75
C ILE A 73 12.17 -2.15 -1.01
N ASN A 74 11.12 -2.98 -0.95
CA ASN A 74 9.92 -2.68 -0.17
C ASN A 74 10.26 -2.34 1.28
N ASN A 75 11.05 -3.19 1.94
CA ASN A 75 11.44 -2.97 3.33
C ASN A 75 12.31 -1.72 3.52
N LYS A 76 13.12 -1.33 2.53
CA LYS A 76 13.95 -0.12 2.58
C LYS A 76 13.10 1.15 2.72
N PHE A 77 11.88 1.19 2.19
CA PHE A 77 10.95 2.31 2.42
C PHE A 77 10.55 2.50 3.89
N SER A 78 10.66 1.46 4.73
CA SER A 78 10.33 1.57 6.16
C SER A 78 11.40 2.28 6.98
N THR A 79 12.63 2.36 6.46
CA THR A 79 13.79 2.93 7.15
C THR A 79 14.40 4.12 6.44
N THR A 80 14.02 4.37 5.19
CA THR A 80 14.57 5.43 4.35
C THR A 80 13.50 6.49 4.07
N PRO A 81 13.75 7.78 4.37
CA PRO A 81 12.87 8.87 3.97
C PRO A 81 12.62 8.84 2.45
N ASN A 82 11.38 9.07 2.05
CA ASN A 82 10.93 9.01 0.67
C ASN A 82 9.70 9.90 0.47
N ASP A 83 9.36 10.17 -0.79
CA ASP A 83 8.29 11.09 -1.17
C ASP A 83 6.96 10.36 -1.48
N PHE A 84 6.82 9.08 -1.10
CA PHE A 84 5.61 8.30 -1.37
C PHE A 84 4.72 8.21 -0.14
N ASP A 85 3.44 8.54 -0.31
CA ASP A 85 2.44 8.42 0.75
C ASP A 85 2.12 6.95 1.07
N VAL A 86 2.13 6.09 0.05
CA VAL A 86 1.77 4.66 0.17
C VAL A 86 2.64 3.77 -0.72
N ILE A 87 3.06 2.62 -0.18
CA ILE A 87 3.79 1.55 -0.86
C ILE A 87 2.92 0.29 -0.85
N ILE A 88 2.42 -0.09 -2.04
CA ILE A 88 1.45 -1.17 -2.19
C ILE A 88 2.11 -2.43 -2.76
N TRP A 89 2.11 -3.52 -2.00
CA TRP A 89 2.55 -4.83 -2.47
C TRP A 89 1.38 -5.65 -3.01
N ALA A 90 1.34 -5.89 -4.32
CA ALA A 90 0.35 -6.76 -4.97
C ALA A 90 1.00 -7.96 -5.64
N LEU A 91 0.67 -9.18 -5.19
CA LEU A 91 1.07 -10.41 -5.89
C LEU A 91 0.07 -10.74 -7.00
N VAL A 92 0.56 -10.81 -8.23
CA VAL A 92 -0.18 -11.22 -9.43
C VAL A 92 0.41 -12.53 -9.97
N SER A 93 -0.45 -13.51 -10.17
CA SER A 93 -0.17 -14.80 -10.79
C SER A 93 -0.97 -14.97 -12.08
N LYS A 94 -0.65 -15.98 -12.89
CA LYS A 94 -1.32 -16.25 -14.19
C LYS A 94 -2.84 -16.37 -14.09
N HIS A 95 -3.36 -16.82 -12.95
CA HIS A 95 -4.80 -17.00 -12.71
C HIS A 95 -5.36 -15.95 -11.76
N SER A 96 -4.74 -14.76 -11.71
CA SER A 96 -5.22 -13.69 -10.86
C SER A 96 -6.44 -13.00 -11.45
N ASP A 97 -7.39 -12.74 -10.56
CA ASP A 97 -8.62 -12.00 -10.82
C ASP A 97 -8.34 -10.51 -10.61
N VAL A 98 -8.67 -9.67 -11.61
CA VAL A 98 -8.47 -8.23 -11.56
C VAL A 98 -9.17 -7.62 -10.34
N GLY A 99 -10.38 -8.07 -10.01
CA GLY A 99 -11.11 -7.62 -8.83
C GLY A 99 -10.37 -7.93 -7.54
N LYS A 100 -9.71 -9.09 -7.44
CA LYS A 100 -8.88 -9.42 -6.26
C LYS A 100 -7.62 -8.56 -6.16
N ILE A 101 -7.05 -8.14 -7.29
CA ILE A 101 -5.91 -7.21 -7.32
C ILE A 101 -6.38 -5.83 -6.85
N GLN A 102 -7.50 -5.35 -7.38
CA GLN A 102 -8.10 -4.10 -6.95
C GLN A 102 -8.51 -4.12 -5.48
N ASP A 103 -9.05 -5.22 -4.96
CA ASP A 103 -9.36 -5.37 -3.53
C ASP A 103 -8.10 -5.23 -2.66
N ARG A 104 -6.96 -5.75 -3.12
CA ARG A 104 -5.69 -5.56 -2.43
C ARG A 104 -5.24 -4.11 -2.49
N ILE A 105 -5.28 -3.47 -3.65
CA ILE A 105 -4.87 -2.07 -3.81
C ILE A 105 -5.79 -1.16 -2.99
N GLY A 106 -7.11 -1.27 -3.20
CA GLY A 106 -8.15 -0.55 -2.48
C GLY A 106 -8.03 -0.69 -0.97
N GLY A 107 -7.81 -1.91 -0.47
CA GLY A 107 -7.60 -2.15 0.95
C GLY A 107 -6.40 -1.39 1.54
N ASN A 108 -5.32 -1.17 0.77
CA ASN A 108 -4.17 -0.38 1.22
C ASN A 108 -4.45 1.13 1.26
N ILE A 109 -5.45 1.61 0.52
CA ILE A 109 -5.88 3.01 0.49
C ILE A 109 -7.21 3.25 1.22
N GLY A 110 -7.65 2.28 2.05
CA GLY A 110 -8.81 2.43 2.94
C GLY A 110 -10.14 1.92 2.40
N PHE A 111 -10.20 1.34 1.21
CA PHE A 111 -11.41 0.72 0.67
C PHE A 111 -11.51 -0.76 1.08
N SER A 112 -12.32 -1.06 2.09
CA SER A 112 -12.49 -2.45 2.57
C SER A 112 -13.89 -2.81 3.06
N ASP A 113 -14.82 -1.86 3.06
CA ASP A 113 -16.17 -2.04 3.60
C ASP A 113 -17.07 -2.90 2.69
N ALA A 114 -18.30 -3.15 3.15
CA ALA A 114 -19.28 -3.94 2.38
C ALA A 114 -19.66 -3.26 1.06
N PHE A 115 -19.66 -1.93 1.02
CA PHE A 115 -19.97 -1.16 -0.18
C PHE A 115 -18.88 -1.38 -1.25
N TRP A 116 -17.60 -1.25 -0.88
CA TRP A 116 -16.47 -1.56 -1.74
C TRP A 116 -16.55 -2.98 -2.31
N LYS A 117 -16.85 -3.97 -1.46
CA LYS A 117 -16.92 -5.39 -1.90
C LYS A 117 -18.02 -5.64 -2.93
N SER A 118 -19.07 -4.81 -2.96
CA SER A 118 -20.17 -4.91 -3.92
C SER A 118 -19.88 -4.24 -5.26
N LYS A 119 -18.86 -3.38 -5.34
CA LYS A 119 -18.50 -2.66 -6.58
C LYS A 119 -17.99 -3.60 -7.66
N SER A 120 -18.35 -3.28 -8.90
CA SER A 120 -17.78 -3.89 -10.09
C SER A 120 -16.30 -3.53 -10.25
N VAL A 121 -15.60 -4.27 -11.10
CA VAL A 121 -14.17 -4.02 -11.42
C VAL A 121 -13.95 -2.60 -11.98
N ASP A 122 -14.88 -2.10 -12.80
CA ASP A 122 -14.76 -0.77 -13.41
C ASP A 122 -14.97 0.34 -12.38
N GLU A 123 -15.96 0.20 -11.49
CA GLU A 123 -16.18 1.16 -10.39
C GLU A 123 -14.97 1.19 -9.44
N LYS A 124 -14.41 0.03 -9.09
CA LYS A 124 -13.20 -0.07 -8.27
C LYS A 124 -12.00 0.60 -8.96
N ALA A 125 -11.87 0.47 -10.28
CA ALA A 125 -10.79 1.13 -11.03
C ALA A 125 -10.89 2.66 -10.94
N VAL A 126 -12.11 3.20 -11.10
CA VAL A 126 -12.38 4.64 -11.01
C VAL A 126 -12.06 5.17 -9.62
N ASP A 127 -12.49 4.49 -8.56
CA ASP A 127 -12.20 4.93 -7.19
C ASP A 127 -10.69 4.91 -6.89
N ILE A 128 -9.98 3.84 -7.30
CA ILE A 128 -8.54 3.72 -7.09
C ILE A 128 -7.80 4.86 -7.80
N HIS A 129 -8.16 5.15 -9.06
CA HIS A 129 -7.61 6.28 -9.82
C HIS A 129 -7.99 7.64 -9.23
N GLY A 130 -9.09 7.74 -8.49
CA GLY A 130 -9.46 8.97 -7.80
C GLY A 130 -8.55 9.31 -6.62
N VAL A 131 -7.78 8.33 -6.13
CA VAL A 131 -6.90 8.45 -4.96
C VAL A 131 -5.41 8.43 -5.35
N LEU A 132 -5.03 7.57 -6.30
CA LEU A 132 -3.65 7.39 -6.80
C LEU A 132 -3.45 8.16 -8.11
#